data_AF-A0A1M2ZAR6-F1
#
_entry.id   AF-A0A1M2ZAR6-F1
#
_cell.length_a   1.000
_cell.length_b   1.000
_cell.length_c   1.000
_cell.angle_alpha   90.00
_cell.angle_beta   90.00
_cell.angle_gamma   90.00
#
_symmetry.space_group_name_H-M   'P 1'
#
loop_
_entity.id
_entity.type
_entity.pdbx_description
1 polymer ?
#
loop_
_entity_poly.entity_id
_entity_poly.type
_entity_poly.pdbx_seq_one_letter_code
_entity_poly.pdbx_strand_id
1 'polypeptide(L)'
;MARYVNHFPLNKDPQTLTQMVGDYLTSEGFEYTVFKGETVWKKGKGLLTAPQFVKLGFIGDGVVVEAWLKYALFPGVYVGEMGITGFFGVAMKVILKARVKSIEQIILS
;
A
#
# COMPACT_ATOMS: atom_id res chain seq x y z
N MET A 1 10.73 -3.77 -10.82
CA MET A 1 10.30 -4.62 -9.68
C MET A 1 10.65 -3.93 -8.38
N ALA A 2 9.73 -3.15 -7.83
CA ALA A 2 9.97 -2.41 -6.60
C ALA A 2 8.68 -2.15 -5.79
N ARG A 3 7.62 -2.93 -6.06
CA ARG A 3 6.40 -2.92 -5.25
C ARG A 3 6.35 -4.23 -4.50
N TYR A 4 5.88 -4.20 -3.26
CA TYR A 4 5.42 -5.43 -2.62
C TYR A 4 4.14 -5.87 -3.31
N VAL A 5 4.06 -7.13 -3.70
CA VAL A 5 2.89 -7.73 -4.34
C VAL A 5 2.65 -9.06 -3.66
N ASN A 6 1.44 -9.27 -3.15
CA ASN A 6 1.04 -10.55 -2.59
C ASN A 6 -0.35 -10.94 -3.09
N HIS A 7 -0.57 -12.25 -3.23
CA HIS A 7 -1.80 -12.82 -3.79
C HIS A 7 -2.49 -13.64 -2.72
N PHE A 8 -3.78 -13.40 -2.53
CA PHE A 8 -4.62 -14.13 -1.58
C PHE A 8 -5.84 -14.70 -2.30
N PRO A 9 -6.37 -15.85 -1.83
CA PRO A 9 -7.65 -16.35 -2.29
C PRO A 9 -8.75 -15.35 -1.90
N LEU A 10 -9.64 -15.06 -2.84
CA LEU A 10 -10.77 -14.17 -2.63
C LEU A 10 -11.87 -14.96 -1.88
N ASN A 11 -11.88 -14.85 -0.56
CA ASN A 11 -12.86 -15.52 0.29
C ASN A 11 -14.12 -14.67 0.55
N LYS A 12 -14.14 -13.42 0.09
CA LYS A 12 -15.21 -12.42 0.32
C LYS A 12 -15.54 -11.68 -0.95
N ASP A 13 -16.73 -11.08 -0.98
CA ASP A 13 -17.13 -10.20 -2.07
C ASP A 13 -16.10 -9.05 -2.27
N PRO A 14 -15.63 -8.79 -3.51
CA PRO A 14 -14.63 -7.75 -3.80
C PRO A 14 -15.00 -6.36 -3.32
N GLN A 15 -16.27 -5.98 -3.38
CA GLN A 15 -16.71 -4.64 -2.97
C GLN A 15 -16.64 -4.52 -1.45
N THR A 16 -17.09 -5.55 -0.75
CA THR A 16 -17.01 -5.62 0.72
C THR A 16 -15.56 -5.55 1.19
N LEU A 17 -14.67 -6.32 0.56
CA LEU A 17 -13.25 -6.31 0.91
C LEU A 17 -12.60 -4.94 0.65
N THR A 18 -12.93 -4.32 -0.48
CA THR A 18 -12.47 -2.97 -0.83
C THR A 18 -12.91 -1.94 0.20
N GLN A 19 -14.16 -2.02 0.67
CA GLN A 19 -14.69 -1.15 1.72
C GLN A 19 -13.98 -1.38 3.05
N MET A 20 -13.87 -2.63 3.52
CA MET A 20 -13.20 -2.93 4.80
C MET A 20 -11.74 -2.47 4.81
N VAL A 21 -11.00 -2.73 3.74
CA VAL A 21 -9.60 -2.28 3.60
C VAL A 21 -9.55 -0.76 3.45
N GLY A 22 -10.49 -0.16 2.73
CA GLY A 22 -10.61 1.28 2.56
C GLY A 22 -10.88 2.00 3.88
N ASP A 23 -11.77 1.48 4.72
CA ASP A 23 -12.09 2.02 6.05
C ASP A 23 -10.88 1.91 6.98
N TYR A 24 -10.21 0.75 6.99
CA TYR A 24 -8.96 0.58 7.73
C TYR A 24 -7.89 1.59 7.29
N LEU A 25 -7.65 1.72 5.99
CA LEU A 25 -6.65 2.64 5.45
C LEU A 25 -7.01 4.10 5.72
N THR A 26 -8.29 4.47 5.64
CA THR A 26 -8.77 5.81 5.96
C THR A 26 -8.60 6.12 7.45
N SER A 27 -8.89 5.15 8.33
CA SER A 27 -8.64 5.28 9.78
C SER A 27 -7.14 5.45 10.08
N GLU A 28 -6.29 4.81 9.28
CA GLU A 28 -4.84 4.98 9.30
C GLU A 28 -4.38 6.28 8.63
N GLY A 29 -5.27 7.14 8.12
CA GLY A 29 -4.92 8.43 7.50
C GLY A 29 -4.38 8.33 6.08
N PHE A 30 -4.72 7.27 5.34
CA PHE A 30 -4.57 7.23 3.89
C PHE A 30 -5.76 7.92 3.22
N GLU A 31 -5.50 8.52 2.07
CA GLU A 31 -6.52 9.11 1.22
C GLU A 31 -6.64 8.29 -0.06
N TYR A 32 -7.86 7.99 -0.47
CA TYR A 32 -8.12 7.32 -1.75
C TYR A 32 -7.97 8.35 -2.89
N THR A 33 -7.04 8.09 -3.80
CA THR A 33 -6.68 9.05 -4.85
C THR A 33 -6.25 8.33 -6.12
N VAL A 34 -6.29 9.04 -7.25
CA VAL A 34 -5.76 8.53 -8.51
C VAL A 34 -4.32 8.98 -8.66
N PHE A 35 -3.38 8.03 -8.72
CA PHE A 35 -1.96 8.28 -8.91
C PHE A 35 -1.49 7.60 -10.19
N LYS A 36 -0.97 8.38 -11.15
CA LYS A 36 -0.52 7.89 -12.47
C LYS A 36 -1.58 7.05 -13.22
N GLY A 37 -2.86 7.36 -13.04
CA GLY A 37 -3.97 6.63 -13.67
C GLY A 37 -4.40 5.36 -12.93
N GLU A 38 -3.75 5.02 -11.82
CA GLU A 38 -4.16 3.91 -10.93
C GLU A 38 -4.88 4.47 -9.71
N THR A 39 -5.99 3.87 -9.30
CA THR A 39 -6.65 4.23 -8.04
C THR A 39 -5.96 3.55 -6.87
N VAL A 40 -5.46 4.35 -5.93
CA VAL A 40 -4.59 3.90 -4.85
C VAL A 40 -4.94 4.64 -3.56
N TRP A 41 -4.68 4.00 -2.43
CA TRP A 41 -4.64 4.68 -1.14
C TRP A 41 -3.25 5.25 -0.93
N LYS A 42 -3.17 6.57 -0.75
CA LYS A 42 -1.91 7.29 -0.56
C LYS A 42 -1.87 7.94 0.82
N LYS A 43 -0.75 7.78 1.52
CA LYS A 43 -0.45 8.48 2.77
C LYS A 43 0.87 9.22 2.71
N GLY A 44 0.88 10.47 3.18
CA GLY A 44 2.04 11.36 3.16
C GLY A 44 1.97 12.41 2.04
N LYS A 45 1.96 13.68 2.43
CA LYS A 45 1.88 14.85 1.53
C LYS A 45 3.15 15.71 1.51
N GLY A 46 4.20 15.34 2.23
CA GLY A 46 5.37 16.21 2.45
C GLY A 46 6.58 15.89 1.58
N LEU A 47 7.33 16.95 1.23
CA LEU A 47 8.67 16.91 0.60
C LEU A 47 9.70 16.09 1.40
N LEU A 48 9.43 15.86 2.69
CA LEU A 48 10.29 15.20 3.67
C LEU A 48 9.82 13.79 4.06
N THR A 49 8.60 13.39 3.68
CA THR A 49 8.02 12.10 4.06
C THR A 49 7.86 11.23 2.82
N ALA A 50 8.57 10.11 2.73
CA ALA A 50 8.41 9.12 1.67
C ALA A 50 6.93 8.69 1.56
N PRO A 51 6.19 9.08 0.50
CA PRO A 51 4.77 8.78 0.40
C PRO A 51 4.56 7.27 0.28
N GLN A 52 3.58 6.77 1.03
CA GLN A 52 3.18 5.37 1.06
C GLN A 52 1.97 5.16 0.18
N PHE A 53 1.96 4.04 -0.52
CA PHE A 53 0.91 3.68 -1.45
C PHE A 53 0.48 2.24 -1.18
N VAL A 54 -0.82 2.02 -1.22
CA VAL A 54 -1.46 0.71 -1.15
C VAL A 54 -2.49 0.63 -2.27
N LYS A 55 -2.60 -0.52 -2.91
CA LYS A 55 -3.57 -0.80 -3.96
C LYS A 55 -4.08 -2.22 -3.81
N LEU A 56 -5.36 -2.39 -4.08
CA LEU A 56 -6.00 -3.69 -4.21
C LEU A 56 -6.33 -3.92 -5.68
N GLY A 57 -5.94 -5.08 -6.20
CA GLY A 57 -6.36 -5.59 -7.50
C GLY A 57 -7.15 -6.87 -7.30
N PHE A 58 -8.11 -7.13 -8.18
CA PHE A 58 -8.87 -8.37 -8.19
C PHE A 58 -8.61 -9.08 -9.52
N ILE A 59 -8.16 -10.33 -9.47
CA ILE A 59 -7.81 -11.13 -10.65
C ILE A 59 -8.42 -12.52 -10.48
N GLY A 60 -9.46 -12.82 -11.27
CA GLY A 60 -10.23 -14.06 -11.11
C GLY A 60 -10.78 -14.20 -9.70
N ASP A 61 -10.52 -15.34 -9.07
CA ASP A 61 -10.90 -15.64 -7.67
C ASP A 61 -9.80 -15.27 -6.66
N GLY A 62 -8.94 -14.30 -7.00
CA GLY A 62 -7.86 -13.84 -6.16
C GLY A 62 -7.87 -12.34 -5.95
N VAL A 63 -7.41 -11.91 -4.77
CA VAL A 63 -7.09 -10.51 -4.47
C VAL A 63 -5.58 -10.33 -4.45
N VAL A 64 -5.12 -9.28 -5.11
CA VAL A 64 -3.73 -8.86 -5.19
C VAL A 64 -3.54 -7.60 -4.36
N VAL A 65 -2.69 -7.66 -3.36
CA VAL A 65 -2.32 -6.50 -2.54
C VAL A 65 -0.98 -5.98 -3.03
N GLU A 66 -0.98 -4.75 -3.52
CA GLU A 66 0.24 -4.03 -3.91
C GLU A 66 0.54 -2.93 -2.88
N ALA A 67 1.77 -2.86 -2.38
CA ALA A 67 2.19 -1.80 -1.46
C ALA A 67 3.60 -1.31 -1.79
N TRP A 68 3.81 0.01 -1.81
CA TRP A 68 5.12 0.57 -2.09
C TRP A 68 5.34 1.94 -1.45
N LEU A 69 6.62 2.30 -1.36
CA LEU A 69 7.07 3.61 -0.90
C LEU A 69 7.75 4.31 -2.07
N LYS A 70 7.58 5.62 -2.17
CA LYS A 70 8.43 6.45 -3.04
C LYS A 70 9.58 7.00 -2.20
N TYR A 71 10.81 6.65 -2.53
CA TYR A 71 11.96 7.11 -1.76
C TYR A 71 12.36 8.53 -2.19
N ALA A 72 12.64 9.39 -1.21
CA ALA A 72 13.31 10.66 -1.41
C ALA A 72 14.80 10.43 -1.15
N LEU A 73 15.64 10.51 -2.18
CA LEU A 73 17.10 10.41 -2.03
C LEU A 73 17.66 11.66 -1.33
N PHE A 74 16.98 12.81 -1.50
CA PHE A 74 17.22 14.08 -0.83
C PHE A 74 15.88 14.81 -0.60
N PRO A 75 15.79 15.80 0.31
CA PRO A 75 14.64 16.70 0.37
C PRO A 75 14.36 17.28 -1.02
N GLY A 76 13.22 16.89 -1.62
CA GLY A 76 12.83 17.34 -2.96
C GLY A 76 13.38 16.59 -4.16
N VAL A 77 14.19 15.54 -3.97
CA VAL A 77 14.64 14.66 -5.08
C VAL A 77 14.13 13.24 -4.86
N TYR A 78 13.10 12.86 -5.63
CA TYR A 78 12.51 11.52 -5.60
C TYR A 78 13.10 10.65 -6.71
N VAL A 79 13.81 9.58 -6.32
CA VAL A 79 14.43 8.65 -7.28
C VAL A 79 13.92 7.24 -6.97
N GLY A 80 13.01 6.76 -7.80
CA GLY A 80 12.57 5.36 -7.82
C GLY A 80 11.36 4.99 -6.93
N GLU A 81 10.68 3.92 -7.34
CA GLU A 81 9.75 3.15 -6.49
C GLU A 81 10.61 2.14 -5.71
N MET A 82 10.36 1.91 -4.42
CA MET A 82 11.08 0.93 -3.61
C MET A 82 10.12 0.04 -2.83
N GLY A 83 10.40 -1.26 -2.86
CA GLY A 83 9.58 -2.27 -2.19
C GLY A 83 9.79 -2.19 -0.68
N ILE A 84 8.94 -2.88 0.08
CA ILE A 84 9.04 -2.90 1.54
C ILE A 84 10.20 -3.77 2.06
N THR A 85 10.97 -4.41 1.18
CA THR A 85 12.16 -5.23 1.49
C THR A 85 13.46 -4.44 1.20
N GLY A 86 14.43 -4.45 2.13
CA GLY A 86 15.76 -3.80 1.99
C GLY A 86 16.15 -2.80 3.11
N PHE A 87 17.46 -2.58 3.30
CA PHE A 87 18.11 -2.00 4.51
C PHE A 87 17.98 -0.47 4.70
N PHE A 88 17.64 0.31 3.67
CA PHE A 88 17.40 1.77 3.80
C PHE A 88 15.93 2.07 4.19
N GLY A 89 15.71 2.96 5.17
CA GLY A 89 14.37 3.45 5.56
C GLY A 89 13.56 2.53 6.50
N VAL A 90 14.24 1.83 7.42
CA VAL A 90 13.68 0.75 8.27
C VAL A 90 12.37 1.13 8.98
N ALA A 91 12.28 2.33 9.57
CA ALA A 91 11.09 2.73 10.34
C ALA A 91 9.80 2.79 9.48
N MET A 92 9.84 3.42 8.30
CA MET A 92 8.65 3.52 7.45
C MET A 92 8.28 2.20 6.79
N LYS A 93 9.27 1.35 6.51
CA LYS A 93 9.03 -0.02 6.04
C LYS A 93 8.37 -0.88 7.11
N VAL A 94 8.77 -0.76 8.39
CA VAL A 94 8.13 -1.49 9.49
C VAL A 94 6.67 -1.08 9.64
N ILE A 95 6.38 0.22 9.56
CA ILE A 95 4.99 0.72 9.64
C ILE A 95 4.17 0.22 8.45
N LEU A 96 4.69 0.31 7.22
CA LEU A 96 3.95 -0.16 6.04
C LEU A 96 3.78 -1.68 6.05
N LYS A 97 4.77 -2.44 6.50
CA LYS A 97 4.64 -3.90 6.71
C LYS A 97 3.57 -4.25 7.74
N ALA A 98 3.51 -3.53 8.86
CA ALA A 98 2.49 -3.74 9.87
C ALA A 98 1.09 -3.51 9.29
N ARG A 99 0.91 -2.47 8.48
CA ARG A 99 -0.35 -2.17 7.78
C ARG A 99 -0.72 -3.22 6.76
N VAL A 100 0.25 -3.65 5.93
CA VAL A 100 0.03 -4.75 4.99
C VAL A 100 -0.42 -5.99 5.76
N LYS A 101 0.25 -6.35 6.85
CA LYS A 101 -0.16 -7.49 7.68
C LYS A 101 -1.59 -7.36 8.22
N SER A 102 -2.02 -6.18 8.65
CA SER A 102 -3.42 -5.94 9.05
C SER A 102 -4.40 -6.13 7.88
N ILE A 103 -4.04 -5.67 6.68
CA ILE A 103 -4.82 -5.89 5.46
C ILE A 103 -4.91 -7.39 5.15
N GLU A 104 -3.80 -8.12 5.24
CA GLU A 104 -3.78 -9.58 5.05
C GLU A 104 -4.69 -10.28 6.05
N GLN A 105 -4.71 -9.84 7.31
CA GLN A 105 -5.63 -10.37 8.32
C GLN A 105 -7.10 -10.08 7.97
N ILE A 106 -7.43 -8.90 7.46
CA ILE A 106 -8.79 -8.56 7.01
C ILE A 106 -9.23 -9.45 5.83
N ILE A 107 -8.29 -9.78 4.94
CA ILE A 107 -8.53 -10.63 3.77
C ILE A 107 -8.73 -12.10 4.17
N LEU A 108 -7.95 -12.57 5.14
CA LEU A 108 -7.95 -13.98 5.58
C LEU A 108 -8.96 -14.29 6.70
N SER A 109 -9.43 -13.27 7.43
CA SER A 109 -10.53 -13.40 8.42
C SER A 109 -11.85 -13.68 7.74
#